data_AF-A0A938N0A5-F1
#
_entry.id   AF-A0A938N0A5-F1
#
_cell.length_a   1.000
_cell.length_b   1.000
_cell.length_c   1.000
_cell.angle_alpha   90.00
_cell.angle_beta   90.00
_cell.angle_gamma   90.00
#
_symmetry.space_group_name_H-M   'P 1'
#
loop_
_entity.id
_entity.type
_entity.pdbx_description
1 polymer ?
#
loop_
_entity_poly.entity_id
_entity_poly.type
_entity_poly.pdbx_seq_one_letter_code
_entity_poly.pdbx_strand_id
1 'polypeptide(L)'
;MGFRFHQLRSTERWRHIPTGPTTATRCHKHRLGMGALDMNHDGGRNGPLKQGSESGGTAPEVPAAHSATAPEPERRQEERPRSTSDEAARPQPCSVAAPAAPDGDSEVALTSGPSQQDEALGQEQPPAQMASKSVVLHTVRRLPNCKITGVDYQASLADVLSRFSPTEVTGIGIDHERTKVDFELHLDSKTCEISCHPEQAGEFEIDLCIDVVRSERHIFPFRLTVNPDPKTLWRNIPSDQNGIYAKPDSARMFLDCGQNLSIVAASQRGRSHAQEGKPRDDHFLAEFDPETECAVLIVADGAGSAKFSREGSRLAAQTARDEARSAMTSEYWRGLVPMVARWAKDKDSQAERAILTALYKVLVHGAWQAKAMIKKEAQSHEARYLADYKKAEKFTSRDYATTLIVTIVKKIDGLGWFVATFWVGDGGMGVYRSSAGEVRVQGSPDGGDYGGQTRFLTEDSAEVWPQDANRLIARRLRFDVVDSFDAVVLMTDGVSDPKFETENNLVSFMKWNELWADLRKEVPLERRDGSVSDALLRWMDFWSPGNHDDRTMVVLY
;
A
#
# COMPACT_ATOMS: atom_id res chain seq x y z
N MET A 1 -28.66 32.97 -47.45
CA MET A 1 -27.94 33.21 -46.19
C MET A 1 -28.76 32.52 -45.10
N GLY A 2 -28.30 31.51 -44.33
CA GLY A 2 -26.94 30.96 -44.13
C GLY A 2 -26.14 31.79 -43.12
N PHE A 3 -25.52 31.25 -42.06
CA PHE A 3 -25.26 29.85 -41.62
C PHE A 3 -25.68 29.68 -40.13
N ARG A 4 -26.27 28.56 -39.68
CA ARG A 4 -25.66 27.27 -39.27
C ARG A 4 -24.52 27.37 -38.24
N PHE A 5 -24.76 26.82 -37.05
CA PHE A 5 -23.75 26.12 -36.23
C PHE A 5 -24.13 24.63 -36.16
N HIS A 6 -23.13 23.74 -36.11
CA HIS A 6 -23.35 22.29 -36.02
C HIS A 6 -23.12 21.80 -34.59
N GLN A 7 -24.03 20.96 -34.08
CA GLN A 7 -23.85 20.19 -32.86
C GLN A 7 -23.88 18.70 -33.23
N LEU A 8 -22.71 18.05 -33.17
CA LEU A 8 -22.60 16.63 -33.50
C LEU A 8 -22.82 15.78 -32.24
N ARG A 9 -23.86 14.93 -32.28
CA ARG A 9 -24.03 13.80 -31.36
C ARG A 9 -23.63 12.53 -32.12
N SER A 10 -22.53 11.89 -31.74
CA SER A 10 -22.16 10.55 -32.21
C SER A 10 -22.79 9.49 -31.29
N THR A 11 -23.83 8.81 -31.79
CA THR A 11 -24.40 7.63 -31.13
C THR A 11 -23.77 6.36 -31.68
N GLU A 12 -23.09 5.58 -30.85
CA GLU A 12 -22.73 4.19 -31.20
C GLU A 12 -23.52 3.17 -30.38
N ARG A 13 -23.71 1.98 -30.96
CA ARG A 13 -24.76 1.04 -30.57
C ARG A 13 -24.20 -0.18 -29.87
N TRP A 14 -24.53 -0.35 -28.60
CA TRP A 14 -24.51 -1.67 -27.98
C TRP A 14 -25.61 -2.54 -28.62
N ARG A 15 -25.23 -3.64 -29.28
CA ARG A 15 -26.18 -4.63 -29.81
C ARG A 15 -26.47 -5.67 -28.73
N HIS A 16 -27.68 -5.64 -28.17
CA HIS A 16 -28.23 -6.83 -27.53
C HIS A 16 -28.42 -7.94 -28.56
N ILE A 17 -28.12 -9.18 -28.17
CA ILE A 17 -28.61 -10.40 -28.82
C ILE A 17 -29.48 -11.11 -27.76
N PRO A 18 -30.77 -11.37 -28.01
CA PRO A 18 -31.65 -12.00 -27.04
C PRO A 18 -31.50 -13.52 -27.02
N THR A 19 -31.63 -14.12 -25.84
CA THR A 19 -31.71 -15.58 -25.66
C THR A 19 -33.12 -16.10 -25.93
N GLY A 20 -33.24 -17.18 -26.71
CA GLY A 20 -34.49 -17.91 -26.96
C GLY A 20 -34.20 -19.42 -27.19
N PRO A 21 -35.13 -20.34 -26.88
CA PRO A 21 -34.74 -21.72 -26.53
C PRO A 21 -35.05 -22.79 -27.59
N THR A 22 -34.88 -24.05 -27.14
CA THR A 22 -35.53 -25.32 -27.54
C THR A 22 -34.87 -26.33 -28.49
N THR A 23 -34.83 -27.56 -27.96
CA THR A 23 -34.91 -28.89 -28.59
C THR A 23 -33.74 -29.48 -29.36
N ALA A 24 -33.50 -30.78 -29.09
CA ALA A 24 -32.51 -31.62 -29.73
C ALA A 24 -33.15 -32.52 -30.80
N THR A 25 -32.37 -32.99 -31.77
CA THR A 25 -32.68 -34.15 -32.61
C THR A 25 -31.38 -34.91 -32.94
N ARG A 26 -31.49 -36.17 -33.36
CA ARG A 26 -30.41 -37.17 -33.40
C ARG A 26 -30.28 -37.76 -34.81
N CYS A 27 -29.11 -38.31 -35.15
CA CYS A 27 -28.79 -39.01 -36.41
C CYS A 27 -28.64 -38.09 -37.66
N HIS A 28 -27.95 -38.50 -38.74
CA HIS A 28 -27.42 -39.84 -39.08
C HIS A 28 -26.04 -39.82 -39.78
N LYS A 29 -25.53 -41.02 -40.13
CA LYS A 29 -24.22 -41.25 -40.78
C LYS A 29 -24.25 -40.91 -42.28
N HIS A 30 -23.08 -40.63 -42.88
CA HIS A 30 -22.70 -41.25 -44.15
C HIS A 30 -21.17 -41.47 -44.26
N ARG A 31 -20.75 -42.44 -45.08
CA ARG A 31 -19.36 -42.92 -45.20
C ARG A 31 -19.09 -43.43 -46.63
N LEU A 32 -18.24 -42.70 -47.37
CA LEU A 32 -17.60 -43.05 -48.66
C LEU A 32 -16.30 -42.23 -48.74
N GLY A 33 -15.25 -42.59 -49.49
CA GLY A 33 -15.00 -43.77 -50.32
C GLY A 33 -13.53 -43.79 -50.79
N MET A 34 -12.98 -44.95 -51.14
CA MET A 34 -11.54 -45.16 -51.39
C MET A 34 -11.02 -44.47 -52.67
N GLY A 35 -9.71 -44.20 -52.71
CA GLY A 35 -8.96 -43.90 -53.93
C GLY A 35 -7.45 -44.04 -53.70
N ALA A 36 -6.84 -45.07 -54.29
CA ALA A 36 -5.40 -45.31 -54.26
C ALA A 36 -4.93 -45.78 -55.65
N LEU A 37 -3.75 -45.32 -56.08
CA LEU A 37 -3.06 -45.78 -57.29
C LEU A 37 -1.55 -45.78 -57.03
N ASP A 38 -0.86 -46.66 -57.75
CA ASP A 38 0.54 -47.04 -57.60
C ASP A 38 1.22 -47.05 -59.00
N MET A 39 2.56 -47.23 -59.06
CA MET A 39 3.44 -47.59 -60.22
C MET A 39 4.68 -46.69 -60.44
N ASN A 40 5.88 -47.25 -60.19
CA ASN A 40 6.95 -47.61 -61.17
C ASN A 40 7.36 -46.62 -62.30
N HIS A 41 8.64 -46.42 -62.71
CA HIS A 41 10.02 -46.85 -62.29
C HIS A 41 10.98 -45.63 -62.55
N ASP A 42 12.34 -45.61 -62.62
CA ASP A 42 13.49 -46.55 -62.52
C ASP A 42 14.76 -45.70 -62.11
N GLY A 43 16.05 -46.07 -62.18
CA GLY A 43 16.75 -47.27 -62.68
C GLY A 43 18.29 -47.21 -62.71
N GLY A 44 18.98 -47.70 -61.67
CA GLY A 44 20.45 -47.92 -61.65
C GLY A 44 21.32 -46.73 -61.22
N ARG A 45 22.64 -46.90 -60.97
CA ARG A 45 23.49 -48.12 -61.00
C ARG A 45 24.80 -47.95 -60.19
N ASN A 46 25.34 -49.07 -59.69
CA ASN A 46 26.74 -49.36 -59.29
C ASN A 46 27.32 -48.75 -57.98
N GLY A 47 28.08 -49.59 -57.23
CA GLY A 47 28.93 -49.24 -56.07
C GLY A 47 30.45 -49.32 -56.41
N PRO A 48 31.38 -49.93 -55.61
CA PRO A 48 31.14 -50.82 -54.45
C PRO A 48 32.17 -50.79 -53.26
N LEU A 49 31.82 -51.50 -52.17
CA LEU A 49 32.66 -52.34 -51.25
C LEU A 49 34.00 -51.86 -50.61
N LYS A 50 34.02 -51.80 -49.26
CA LYS A 50 34.82 -52.61 -48.26
C LYS A 50 34.66 -51.97 -46.86
N GLN A 51 34.38 -52.64 -45.72
CA GLN A 51 34.82 -53.88 -45.03
C GLN A 51 35.97 -53.68 -44.00
N GLY A 52 35.70 -54.14 -42.76
CA GLY A 52 36.64 -54.31 -41.63
C GLY A 52 36.52 -53.26 -40.50
N SER A 53 36.83 -53.53 -39.22
CA SER A 53 36.68 -54.75 -38.37
C SER A 53 37.23 -54.49 -36.94
N GLU A 54 36.39 -54.69 -35.92
CA GLU A 54 36.63 -55.07 -34.50
C GLU A 54 37.78 -54.49 -33.62
N SER A 55 37.49 -54.42 -32.30
CA SER A 55 38.40 -54.18 -31.15
C SER A 55 39.05 -52.78 -31.01
N GLY A 56 39.40 -52.28 -29.82
CA GLY A 56 39.11 -52.73 -28.45
C GLY A 56 40.04 -52.10 -27.39
N GLY A 57 39.62 -52.05 -26.11
CA GLY A 57 40.54 -51.92 -24.96
C GLY A 57 40.63 -50.57 -24.20
N THR A 58 40.37 -50.67 -22.89
CA THR A 58 41.05 -49.99 -21.74
C THR A 58 41.12 -48.45 -21.59
N ALA A 59 40.97 -48.01 -20.34
CA ALA A 59 41.27 -46.66 -19.84
C ALA A 59 42.58 -46.64 -19.03
N PRO A 60 43.14 -45.45 -18.70
CA PRO A 60 44.20 -45.28 -17.71
C PRO A 60 43.69 -44.77 -16.34
N GLU A 61 44.48 -44.97 -15.29
CA GLU A 61 44.16 -44.62 -13.90
C GLU A 61 44.81 -43.32 -13.36
N VAL A 62 44.40 -42.99 -12.13
CA VAL A 62 44.80 -41.95 -11.17
C VAL A 62 46.33 -41.74 -11.01
N PRO A 63 46.76 -40.61 -10.42
CA PRO A 63 47.24 -40.70 -9.02
C PRO A 63 46.69 -39.58 -8.09
N ALA A 64 46.85 -39.77 -6.77
CA ALA A 64 46.28 -38.94 -5.71
C ALA A 64 47.32 -38.45 -4.68
N ALA A 65 46.84 -37.84 -3.57
CA ALA A 65 47.57 -37.16 -2.49
C ALA A 65 48.03 -35.72 -2.83
N HIS A 66 48.21 -34.78 -1.88
CA HIS A 66 48.33 -34.90 -0.41
C HIS A 66 47.39 -33.96 0.39
N SER A 67 47.32 -34.19 1.70
CA SER A 67 46.61 -33.37 2.70
C SER A 67 47.42 -32.17 3.21
N ALA A 68 46.74 -31.08 3.55
CA ALA A 68 47.25 -30.05 4.46
C ALA A 68 46.10 -29.48 5.33
N THR A 69 46.35 -29.26 6.62
CA THR A 69 45.39 -28.73 7.60
C THR A 69 45.55 -27.24 7.85
N ALA A 70 44.43 -26.54 8.05
CA ALA A 70 44.15 -25.39 8.95
C ALA A 70 45.24 -24.31 9.20
N PRO A 71 44.85 -23.01 9.22
CA PRO A 71 44.20 -22.49 10.45
C PRO A 71 43.02 -21.53 10.22
N GLU A 72 42.30 -21.23 11.31
CA GLU A 72 41.33 -20.13 11.42
C GLU A 72 42.03 -18.76 11.41
N PRO A 73 41.38 -17.68 10.92
CA PRO A 73 41.66 -16.32 11.34
C PRO A 73 40.89 -15.97 12.62
N GLU A 74 41.56 -15.26 13.53
CA GLU A 74 41.11 -15.07 14.92
C GLU A 74 39.91 -14.12 15.10
N ARG A 75 39.22 -14.28 16.24
CA ARG A 75 38.31 -13.24 16.76
C ARG A 75 39.12 -11.99 17.14
N ARG A 76 38.90 -10.86 16.48
CA ARG A 76 39.21 -9.56 17.07
C ARG A 76 38.07 -9.11 17.98
N GLN A 77 38.40 -8.93 19.26
CA GLN A 77 37.70 -7.97 20.10
C GLN A 77 38.29 -6.60 19.78
N GLU A 78 37.47 -5.62 19.42
CA GLU A 78 37.86 -4.21 19.40
C GLU A 78 36.89 -3.41 20.29
N GLU A 79 37.41 -2.36 20.90
CA GLU A 79 36.91 -1.85 22.19
C GLU A 79 35.80 -0.81 22.05
N ARG A 80 35.03 -0.59 23.13
CA ARG A 80 34.07 0.51 23.22
C ARG A 80 34.78 1.84 23.55
N PRO A 81 34.63 2.90 22.72
CA PRO A 81 34.62 4.26 23.23
C PRO A 81 33.33 4.51 24.02
N ARG A 82 33.37 5.43 24.99
CA ARG A 82 32.17 5.95 25.67
C ARG A 82 31.90 7.40 25.24
N SER A 83 30.63 7.67 24.91
CA SER A 83 29.91 8.95 25.12
C SER A 83 30.57 10.27 24.68
N THR A 84 30.00 10.87 23.63
CA THR A 84 29.61 12.29 23.63
C THR A 84 28.18 12.41 23.10
N SER A 85 27.48 13.46 23.53
CA SER A 85 26.06 13.72 23.27
C SER A 85 25.70 14.00 21.81
N ASP A 86 24.61 13.41 21.32
CA ASP A 86 23.90 13.89 20.13
C ASP A 86 22.96 15.05 20.48
N GLU A 87 23.15 16.21 19.84
CA GLU A 87 22.21 17.33 19.86
C GLU A 87 21.55 17.44 18.47
N ALA A 88 20.30 17.01 18.36
CA ALA A 88 19.61 16.90 17.08
C ALA A 88 19.27 18.29 16.49
N ALA A 89 20.00 18.68 15.44
CA ALA A 89 19.81 19.95 14.76
C ALA A 89 18.41 20.09 14.14
N ARG A 90 17.71 21.18 14.48
CA ARG A 90 16.40 21.52 13.89
C ARG A 90 16.57 22.24 12.55
N PRO A 91 15.76 21.94 11.52
CA PRO A 91 15.69 22.77 10.31
C PRO A 91 15.07 24.14 10.63
N GLN A 92 15.61 25.21 10.03
CA GLN A 92 15.04 26.56 10.10
C GLN A 92 14.02 26.77 8.97
N PRO A 93 12.90 27.50 9.21
CA PRO A 93 11.97 27.90 8.16
C PRO A 93 12.49 29.13 7.40
N CYS A 94 12.32 29.15 6.08
CA CYS A 94 12.70 30.28 5.23
C CYS A 94 11.81 31.51 5.46
N SER A 95 12.42 32.69 5.62
CA SER A 95 11.72 33.97 5.66
C SER A 95 11.31 34.42 4.26
N VAL A 96 10.02 34.70 4.05
CA VAL A 96 9.51 35.38 2.84
C VAL A 96 9.25 36.85 3.17
N ALA A 97 9.81 37.77 2.37
CA ALA A 97 9.66 39.20 2.57
C ALA A 97 8.35 39.75 1.96
N ALA A 98 7.77 40.76 2.62
CA ALA A 98 6.69 41.59 2.08
C ALA A 98 7.22 43.02 1.81
N PRO A 99 6.71 43.74 0.80
CA PRO A 99 7.25 45.03 0.37
C PRO A 99 6.81 46.21 1.25
N ALA A 100 7.62 47.27 1.25
CA ALA A 100 7.33 48.51 1.95
C ALA A 100 6.41 49.46 1.16
N ALA A 101 5.78 50.40 1.89
CA ALA A 101 5.14 51.60 1.37
C ALA A 101 5.72 52.84 2.11
N PRO A 102 5.73 54.04 1.50
CA PRO A 102 6.63 55.12 1.91
C PRO A 102 6.04 56.10 2.94
N ASP A 103 6.95 56.91 3.52
CA ASP A 103 6.66 58.02 4.42
C ASP A 103 5.84 59.17 3.77
N GLY A 104 5.20 59.98 4.61
CA GLY A 104 4.51 61.23 4.26
C GLY A 104 4.53 62.21 5.42
N ASP A 105 4.82 63.47 5.13
CA ASP A 105 5.29 64.47 6.11
C ASP A 105 4.20 65.21 6.91
N SER A 106 4.64 66.07 7.84
CA SER A 106 3.84 66.75 8.87
C SER A 106 3.26 68.12 8.46
N GLU A 107 2.69 68.85 9.46
CA GLU A 107 2.05 70.18 9.40
C GLU A 107 0.59 70.18 8.86
N VAL A 108 -0.31 71.10 9.21
CA VAL A 108 -0.19 72.44 9.83
C VAL A 108 -1.12 72.61 11.05
N ALA A 109 -0.75 73.52 11.96
CA ALA A 109 -1.49 73.86 13.18
C ALA A 109 -2.85 74.56 12.96
N LEU A 110 -3.65 74.66 14.04
CA LEU A 110 -4.25 75.94 14.45
C LEU A 110 -4.63 75.96 15.95
N THR A 111 -4.92 77.16 16.47
CA THR A 111 -4.94 77.46 17.91
C THR A 111 -6.33 77.80 18.44
N SER A 112 -6.60 77.47 19.70
CA SER A 112 -7.29 78.36 20.66
C SER A 112 -7.25 77.78 22.07
N GLY A 113 -7.16 78.68 23.06
CA GLY A 113 -7.15 78.37 24.49
C GLY A 113 -8.47 78.80 25.18
N PRO A 114 -8.42 79.14 26.47
CA PRO A 114 -9.16 78.33 27.45
C PRO A 114 -10.38 79.03 28.07
N SER A 115 -11.12 78.29 28.89
CA SER A 115 -12.08 78.85 29.84
C SER A 115 -12.07 78.04 31.13
N GLN A 116 -11.81 78.73 32.25
CA GLN A 116 -11.96 78.22 33.61
C GLN A 116 -13.30 78.69 34.19
N GLN A 117 -13.64 78.19 35.39
CA GLN A 117 -14.81 78.44 36.28
C GLN A 117 -15.69 77.19 36.45
N ASP A 118 -16.08 76.78 37.65
CA ASP A 118 -15.67 77.22 39.00
C ASP A 118 -15.82 76.06 40.01
N GLU A 119 -15.22 76.19 41.20
CA GLU A 119 -15.34 75.19 42.27
C GLU A 119 -16.71 75.24 42.98
N ALA A 120 -17.26 74.07 43.33
CA ALA A 120 -18.33 73.94 44.31
C ALA A 120 -18.13 72.67 45.15
N LEU A 121 -17.94 72.84 46.46
CA LEU A 121 -17.59 71.76 47.40
C LEU A 121 -18.81 70.89 47.74
N GLY A 122 -18.82 69.64 47.27
CA GLY A 122 -19.67 68.56 47.78
C GLY A 122 -18.86 67.58 48.64
N GLN A 123 -19.18 67.46 49.92
CA GLN A 123 -18.56 66.46 50.80
C GLN A 123 -19.31 65.12 50.70
N GLU A 124 -18.94 64.29 49.72
CA GLU A 124 -19.31 62.87 49.74
C GLU A 124 -18.27 62.04 50.51
N GLN A 125 -18.76 61.04 51.26
CA GLN A 125 -17.89 60.13 52.02
C GLN A 125 -17.19 59.17 51.05
N PRO A 126 -15.88 58.90 51.21
CA PRO A 126 -15.20 57.94 50.34
C PRO A 126 -15.83 56.54 50.51
N PRO A 127 -16.14 55.83 49.41
CA PRO A 127 -16.59 54.44 49.51
C PRO A 127 -15.48 53.58 50.13
N ALA A 128 -15.89 52.56 50.87
CA ALA A 128 -14.95 51.69 51.59
C ALA A 128 -13.89 51.11 50.64
N GLN A 129 -12.62 51.35 50.94
CA GLN A 129 -11.50 50.79 50.17
C GLN A 129 -11.58 49.26 50.22
N MET A 130 -11.86 48.62 49.09
CA MET A 130 -11.66 47.18 48.97
C MET A 130 -10.16 46.90 49.15
N ALA A 131 -9.82 46.02 50.09
CA ALA A 131 -8.43 45.60 50.28
C ALA A 131 -7.93 44.93 48.99
N SER A 132 -6.94 45.54 48.35
CA SER A 132 -6.36 45.03 47.10
C SER A 132 -5.63 43.72 47.37
N LYS A 133 -6.19 42.60 46.88
CA LYS A 133 -5.54 41.29 46.98
C LYS A 133 -4.17 41.32 46.29
N SER A 134 -3.13 40.82 46.97
CA SER A 134 -1.80 40.65 46.39
C SER A 134 -1.80 39.51 45.37
N VAL A 135 -1.31 39.76 44.16
CA VAL A 135 -1.33 38.77 43.07
C VAL A 135 0.01 38.03 42.99
N VAL A 136 -0.05 36.71 43.02
CA VAL A 136 1.11 35.80 42.93
C VAL A 136 1.02 35.00 41.63
N LEU A 137 1.85 35.35 40.64
CA LEU A 137 1.90 34.66 39.35
C LEU A 137 2.85 33.45 39.40
N HIS A 138 2.40 32.30 38.89
CA HIS A 138 3.18 31.06 38.86
C HIS A 138 3.74 30.76 37.46
N THR A 139 4.71 29.84 37.40
CA THR A 139 5.31 29.39 36.13
C THR A 139 4.29 28.61 35.27
N VAL A 140 4.27 28.92 33.96
CA VAL A 140 3.40 28.25 32.98
C VAL A 140 3.63 26.73 32.98
N ARG A 141 2.53 25.96 32.94
CA ARG A 141 2.56 24.50 32.75
C ARG A 141 1.84 24.12 31.45
N ARG A 142 2.19 22.97 30.86
CA ARG A 142 1.38 22.36 29.79
C ARG A 142 0.40 21.37 30.39
N LEU A 143 -0.83 21.38 29.87
CA LEU A 143 -1.84 20.36 30.10
C LEU A 143 -1.64 19.20 29.11
N PRO A 144 -2.21 18.01 29.37
CA PRO A 144 -2.27 16.94 28.38
C PRO A 144 -2.90 17.42 27.06
N ASN A 145 -2.39 16.98 25.91
CA ASN A 145 -2.92 17.36 24.60
C ASN A 145 -4.39 16.93 24.42
N CYS A 146 -5.24 17.87 24.00
CA CYS A 146 -6.58 17.59 23.51
C CYS A 146 -6.55 17.17 22.02
N LYS A 147 -7.61 16.49 21.56
CA LYS A 147 -7.88 16.21 20.15
C LYS A 147 -9.34 16.50 19.84
N ILE A 148 -9.62 17.15 18.71
CA ILE A 148 -10.99 17.37 18.20
C ILE A 148 -11.54 16.03 17.71
N THR A 149 -12.12 15.23 18.61
CA THR A 149 -12.61 13.86 18.31
C THR A 149 -14.06 13.63 18.74
N GLY A 150 -14.79 14.70 19.07
CA GLY A 150 -16.17 14.61 19.57
C GLY A 150 -16.30 13.98 20.95
N VAL A 151 -15.21 13.95 21.72
CA VAL A 151 -15.14 13.45 23.10
C VAL A 151 -14.65 14.60 23.97
N ASP A 152 -15.33 14.84 25.09
CA ASP A 152 -15.00 15.92 26.01
C ASP A 152 -13.59 15.74 26.58
N TYR A 153 -12.82 16.81 26.59
CA TYR A 153 -11.52 16.85 27.25
C TYR A 153 -11.70 16.90 28.76
N GLN A 154 -10.85 16.19 29.51
CA GLN A 154 -10.79 16.23 30.98
C GLN A 154 -9.34 16.22 31.46
N ALA A 155 -9.01 17.08 32.43
CA ALA A 155 -7.72 17.09 33.11
C ALA A 155 -7.83 17.55 34.57
N SER A 156 -7.20 16.80 35.49
CA SER A 156 -7.12 17.18 36.90
C SER A 156 -5.96 18.14 37.17
N LEU A 157 -6.23 19.19 37.95
CA LEU A 157 -5.29 20.21 38.42
C LEU A 157 -5.05 20.07 39.94
N ALA A 158 -5.31 18.88 40.52
CA ALA A 158 -5.16 18.62 41.96
C ALA A 158 -3.71 18.82 42.47
N ASP A 159 -2.70 18.73 41.60
CA ASP A 159 -1.30 19.06 41.92
C ASP A 159 -1.09 20.55 42.22
N VAL A 160 -2.00 21.43 41.78
CA VAL A 160 -2.06 22.83 42.16
C VAL A 160 -2.62 22.98 43.57
N LEU A 161 -3.74 22.32 43.88
CA LEU A 161 -4.36 22.39 45.22
C LEU A 161 -3.45 21.81 46.30
N SER A 162 -2.67 20.77 45.99
CA SER A 162 -1.71 20.15 46.93
C SER A 162 -0.63 21.10 47.47
N ARG A 163 -0.53 22.32 46.93
CA ARG A 163 0.41 23.38 47.35
C ARG A 163 -0.15 24.28 48.46
N PHE A 164 -1.42 24.12 48.84
CA PHE A 164 -2.12 24.93 49.83
C PHE A 164 -2.73 24.04 50.92
N SER A 165 -2.98 24.60 52.11
CA SER A 165 -3.84 23.90 53.06
C SER A 165 -5.30 23.89 52.55
N PRO A 166 -6.07 22.81 52.72
CA PRO A 166 -7.52 22.83 52.48
C PRO A 166 -8.27 23.89 53.30
N THR A 167 -7.69 24.36 54.40
CA THR A 167 -8.23 25.46 55.24
C THR A 167 -7.77 26.85 54.81
N GLU A 168 -6.88 26.96 53.82
CA GLU A 168 -6.30 28.21 53.33
C GLU A 168 -6.97 28.71 52.04
N VAL A 169 -7.52 27.81 51.22
CA VAL A 169 -8.23 28.15 49.99
C VAL A 169 -9.63 28.70 50.31
N THR A 170 -9.97 29.87 49.76
CA THR A 170 -11.28 30.52 49.89
C THR A 170 -12.08 30.55 48.58
N GLY A 171 -11.41 30.36 47.43
CA GLY A 171 -12.05 30.24 46.13
C GLY A 171 -11.12 29.68 45.07
N ILE A 172 -11.69 28.97 44.09
CA ILE A 172 -11.00 28.42 42.93
C ILE A 172 -11.85 28.78 41.71
N GLY A 173 -11.25 29.31 40.65
CA GLY A 173 -11.96 29.72 39.44
C GLY A 173 -11.06 29.84 38.22
N ILE A 174 -11.66 30.14 37.07
CA ILE A 174 -10.95 30.53 35.86
C ILE A 174 -10.89 32.06 35.83
N ASP A 175 -9.72 32.62 35.56
CA ASP A 175 -9.58 34.05 35.31
C ASP A 175 -10.03 34.35 33.86
N HIS A 176 -11.30 34.71 33.70
CA HIS A 176 -11.93 34.94 32.40
C HIS A 176 -11.48 36.25 31.71
N GLU A 177 -10.76 37.15 32.39
CA GLU A 177 -10.15 38.33 31.75
C GLU A 177 -8.83 37.97 31.05
N ARG A 178 -8.12 36.97 31.59
CA ARG A 178 -6.80 36.52 31.12
C ARG A 178 -6.88 35.28 30.23
N THR A 179 -7.81 34.36 30.52
CA THR A 179 -8.06 33.13 29.75
C THR A 179 -8.69 33.48 28.41
N LYS A 180 -8.09 33.00 27.31
CA LYS A 180 -8.57 33.27 25.94
C LYS A 180 -8.82 31.96 25.21
N VAL A 181 -10.06 31.52 25.28
CA VAL A 181 -10.61 30.33 24.60
C VAL A 181 -11.86 30.72 23.80
N ASP A 182 -12.12 30.00 22.72
CA ASP A 182 -13.30 30.14 21.86
C ASP A 182 -14.36 29.05 22.10
N PHE A 183 -14.11 28.17 23.09
CA PHE A 183 -14.96 27.05 23.50
C PHE A 183 -15.36 27.18 24.97
N GLU A 184 -16.43 26.47 25.37
CA GLU A 184 -16.84 26.44 26.78
C GLU A 184 -15.85 25.60 27.62
N LEU A 185 -15.41 26.17 28.74
CA LEU A 185 -14.45 25.58 29.67
C LEU A 185 -15.07 25.54 31.06
N HIS A 186 -15.37 24.33 31.52
CA HIS A 186 -15.90 24.07 32.85
C HIS A 186 -14.77 23.74 33.84
N LEU A 187 -15.03 24.00 35.12
CA LEU A 187 -14.16 23.66 36.24
C LEU A 187 -15.01 23.13 37.39
N ASP A 188 -14.83 21.86 37.78
CA ASP A 188 -15.34 21.39 39.07
C ASP A 188 -14.37 21.84 40.16
N SER A 189 -14.80 22.81 40.97
CA SER A 189 -14.03 23.37 42.08
C SER A 189 -13.85 22.42 43.28
N LYS A 190 -14.52 21.27 43.31
CA LYS A 190 -14.37 20.25 44.36
C LYS A 190 -13.30 19.21 44.02
N THR A 191 -13.24 18.78 42.76
CA THR A 191 -12.20 17.84 42.26
C THR A 191 -10.98 18.56 41.70
N CYS A 192 -11.10 19.86 41.42
CA CYS A 192 -10.14 20.66 40.65
C CYS A 192 -9.89 20.06 39.27
N GLU A 193 -10.96 19.70 38.57
CA GLU A 193 -10.92 19.12 37.23
C GLU A 193 -11.49 20.10 36.21
N ILE A 194 -10.75 20.34 35.13
CA ILE A 194 -11.19 21.15 34.00
C ILE A 194 -11.69 20.27 32.87
N SER A 195 -12.75 20.70 32.19
CA SER A 195 -13.29 20.01 31.01
C SER A 195 -13.81 20.96 29.94
N CYS A 196 -13.62 20.61 28.67
CA CYS A 196 -14.01 21.45 27.53
C CYS A 196 -14.23 20.65 26.25
N HIS A 197 -14.99 21.22 25.30
CA HIS A 197 -15.24 20.65 23.97
C HIS A 197 -14.76 21.62 22.87
N PRO A 198 -13.47 21.60 22.48
CA PRO A 198 -12.94 22.55 21.51
C PRO A 198 -13.24 22.15 20.07
N GLU A 199 -13.89 23.04 19.31
CA GLU A 199 -14.15 22.87 17.87
C GLU A 199 -12.99 23.32 16.97
N GLN A 200 -12.02 24.08 17.50
CA GLN A 200 -10.87 24.62 16.76
C GLN A 200 -9.53 24.11 17.31
N ALA A 201 -8.55 23.97 16.42
CA ALA A 201 -7.21 23.50 16.75
C ALA A 201 -6.26 24.68 17.03
N GLY A 202 -5.44 24.59 18.07
CA GLY A 202 -4.56 25.69 18.49
C GLY A 202 -3.83 25.44 19.80
N GLU A 203 -3.02 26.42 20.21
CA GLU A 203 -2.48 26.55 21.57
C GLU A 203 -3.35 27.56 22.33
N PHE A 204 -3.94 27.16 23.44
CA PHE A 204 -4.84 28.00 24.25
C PHE A 204 -4.24 28.27 25.63
N GLU A 205 -4.38 29.49 26.13
CA GLU A 205 -3.90 29.90 27.46
C GLU A 205 -5.06 30.02 28.45
N ILE A 206 -4.95 29.29 29.55
CA ILE A 206 -5.96 29.12 30.60
C ILE A 206 -5.33 29.51 31.94
N ASP A 207 -5.82 30.57 32.57
CA ASP A 207 -5.32 31.05 33.86
C ASP A 207 -6.26 30.60 34.98
N LEU A 208 -5.84 29.57 35.74
CA LEU A 208 -6.55 29.15 36.95
C LEU A 208 -6.22 30.12 38.09
N CYS A 209 -7.24 30.72 38.72
CA CYS A 209 -7.07 31.55 39.91
C CYS A 209 -7.47 30.80 41.19
N ILE A 210 -6.66 30.96 42.24
CA ILE A 210 -6.92 30.45 43.59
C ILE A 210 -6.80 31.64 44.56
N ASP A 211 -7.90 31.98 45.22
CA ASP A 211 -7.94 32.98 46.28
C ASP A 211 -7.74 32.29 47.64
N VAL A 212 -6.91 32.89 48.51
CA VAL A 212 -6.56 32.32 49.83
C VAL A 212 -6.87 33.28 50.99
N VAL A 213 -7.05 32.73 52.20
CA VAL A 213 -7.46 33.47 53.42
C VAL A 213 -6.57 34.67 53.76
N ARG A 214 -5.28 34.63 53.37
CA ARG A 214 -4.30 35.71 53.59
C ARG A 214 -4.41 36.88 52.60
N SER A 215 -5.53 36.99 51.88
CA SER A 215 -5.81 38.00 50.86
C SER A 215 -4.85 38.00 49.66
N GLU A 216 -4.28 36.85 49.33
CA GLU A 216 -3.54 36.64 48.08
C GLU A 216 -4.43 35.98 47.01
N ARG A 217 -4.16 36.31 45.74
CA ARG A 217 -4.68 35.63 44.54
C ARG A 217 -3.52 34.97 43.82
N HIS A 218 -3.51 33.65 43.77
CA HIS A 218 -2.52 32.88 43.02
C HIS A 218 -3.04 32.61 41.61
N ILE A 219 -2.27 32.98 40.58
CA ILE A 219 -2.61 32.75 39.17
C ILE A 219 -1.68 31.68 38.59
N PHE A 220 -2.26 30.58 38.13
CA PHE A 220 -1.56 29.44 37.54
C PHE A 220 -1.85 29.38 36.02
N PRO A 221 -0.95 29.92 35.18
CA PRO A 221 -1.10 29.85 33.74
C PRO A 221 -0.86 28.43 33.21
N PHE A 222 -1.79 27.95 32.39
CA PHE A 222 -1.76 26.66 31.71
C PHE A 222 -1.83 26.83 30.19
N ARG A 223 -1.17 25.94 29.46
CA ARG A 223 -1.27 25.82 28.00
C ARG A 223 -1.91 24.50 27.60
N LEU A 224 -3.01 24.59 26.85
CA LEU A 224 -3.71 23.46 26.25
C LEU A 224 -3.41 23.41 24.74
N THR A 225 -2.80 22.32 24.28
CA THR A 225 -2.64 22.03 22.84
C THR A 225 -3.86 21.25 22.35
N VAL A 226 -4.72 21.87 21.53
CA VAL A 226 -5.81 21.17 20.83
C VAL A 226 -5.33 20.78 19.43
N ASN A 227 -5.25 19.47 19.19
CA ASN A 227 -4.87 18.91 17.90
C ASN A 227 -6.12 18.66 17.03
N PRO A 228 -6.10 18.94 15.73
CA PRO A 228 -7.22 18.58 14.84
C PRO A 228 -7.40 17.06 14.76
N ASP A 229 -8.57 16.58 14.34
CA ASP A 229 -8.70 15.18 13.91
C ASP A 229 -7.74 14.95 12.73
N PRO A 230 -6.80 13.98 12.79
CA PRO A 230 -5.99 13.63 11.64
C PRO A 230 -6.81 13.27 10.39
N LYS A 231 -8.08 12.86 10.54
CA LYS A 231 -9.00 12.60 9.43
C LYS A 231 -9.42 13.85 8.66
N THR A 232 -9.69 14.97 9.35
CA THR A 232 -10.18 16.21 8.69
C THR A 232 -9.09 16.97 7.94
N LEU A 233 -7.81 16.59 8.13
CA LEU A 233 -6.68 17.11 7.37
C LEU A 233 -6.56 16.50 5.96
N TRP A 234 -7.18 15.34 5.71
CA TRP A 234 -7.12 14.66 4.41
C TRP A 234 -8.20 15.16 3.45
N ARG A 235 -7.77 15.59 2.26
CA ARG A 235 -8.65 15.98 1.16
C ARG A 235 -8.61 14.90 0.09
N ASN A 236 -9.73 14.66 -0.57
CA ASN A 236 -9.81 13.74 -1.71
C ASN A 236 -9.85 14.53 -3.02
N ILE A 237 -8.71 15.07 -3.45
CA ILE A 237 -8.58 15.86 -4.69
C ILE A 237 -8.61 14.88 -5.88
N PRO A 238 -9.56 14.96 -6.82
CA PRO A 238 -9.58 14.08 -7.99
C PRO A 238 -8.29 14.20 -8.80
N SER A 239 -7.79 13.09 -9.36
CA SER A 239 -6.60 13.14 -10.21
C SER A 239 -6.89 13.64 -11.63
N ASP A 240 -5.86 14.12 -12.32
CA ASP A 240 -6.01 14.55 -13.72
C ASP A 240 -6.24 13.35 -14.66
N GLN A 241 -7.50 13.15 -15.01
CA GLN A 241 -7.95 12.10 -15.93
C GLN A 241 -7.57 12.38 -17.41
N ASN A 242 -6.92 13.51 -17.72
CA ASN A 242 -6.35 13.83 -19.04
C ASN A 242 -4.81 13.74 -19.04
N GLY A 243 -4.19 13.47 -17.89
CA GLY A 243 -2.75 13.39 -17.73
C GLY A 243 -2.12 12.19 -18.43
N ILE A 244 -0.79 12.18 -18.54
CA ILE A 244 -0.09 11.01 -19.12
C ILE A 244 -0.25 9.80 -18.21
N TYR A 245 -0.63 8.66 -18.82
CA TYR A 245 -0.99 7.41 -18.13
C TYR A 245 -2.13 7.59 -17.11
N ALA A 246 -3.06 8.53 -17.37
CA ALA A 246 -4.28 8.69 -16.58
C ALA A 246 -5.08 7.39 -16.46
N LYS A 247 -5.63 7.16 -15.28
CA LYS A 247 -6.45 6.00 -14.91
C LYS A 247 -7.42 6.39 -13.79
N PRO A 248 -8.55 5.68 -13.63
CA PRO A 248 -9.49 5.96 -12.54
C PRO A 248 -8.86 5.81 -11.14
N ASP A 249 -9.22 6.72 -10.23
CA ASP A 249 -8.78 6.71 -8.82
C ASP A 249 -9.26 5.45 -8.04
N SER A 250 -10.18 4.67 -8.60
CA SER A 250 -10.64 3.40 -8.06
C SER A 250 -10.93 2.39 -9.16
N ALA A 251 -10.62 1.11 -8.96
CA ALA A 251 -10.99 0.02 -9.85
C ALA A 251 -11.48 -1.19 -9.04
N ARG A 252 -12.35 -2.01 -9.64
CA ARG A 252 -12.83 -3.27 -9.07
C ARG A 252 -13.20 -4.27 -10.16
N MET A 253 -13.21 -5.55 -9.83
CA MET A 253 -13.78 -6.60 -10.66
C MET A 253 -14.46 -7.67 -9.81
N PHE A 254 -15.42 -8.36 -10.43
CA PHE A 254 -15.90 -9.64 -10.00
C PHE A 254 -15.91 -10.57 -11.23
N LEU A 255 -15.51 -11.83 -11.03
CA LEU A 255 -15.55 -12.89 -12.03
C LEU A 255 -16.11 -14.16 -11.38
N ASP A 256 -17.21 -14.67 -11.94
CA ASP A 256 -17.67 -16.03 -11.64
C ASP A 256 -16.79 -17.02 -12.42
N CYS A 257 -16.26 -18.03 -11.72
CA CYS A 257 -15.42 -19.07 -12.30
C CYS A 257 -16.17 -20.42 -12.40
N GLY A 258 -17.44 -20.47 -11.97
CA GLY A 258 -18.23 -21.70 -11.87
C GLY A 258 -17.82 -22.58 -10.69
N GLN A 259 -18.50 -23.71 -10.49
CA GLN A 259 -18.19 -24.70 -9.44
C GLN A 259 -18.11 -24.14 -7.98
N ASN A 260 -18.83 -23.05 -7.68
CA ASN A 260 -18.69 -22.27 -6.44
C ASN A 260 -17.29 -21.66 -6.22
N LEU A 261 -16.58 -21.32 -7.29
CA LEU A 261 -15.33 -20.57 -7.30
C LEU A 261 -15.58 -19.17 -7.88
N SER A 262 -14.96 -18.14 -7.32
CA SER A 262 -15.11 -16.76 -7.79
C SER A 262 -13.85 -15.95 -7.50
N ILE A 263 -13.58 -14.96 -8.36
CA ILE A 263 -12.54 -13.96 -8.11
C ILE A 263 -13.20 -12.61 -7.86
N VAL A 264 -12.79 -11.93 -6.79
CA VAL A 264 -13.07 -10.52 -6.55
C VAL A 264 -11.75 -9.77 -6.40
N ALA A 265 -11.68 -8.56 -6.96
CA ALA A 265 -10.56 -7.66 -6.70
C ALA A 265 -11.02 -6.21 -6.62
N ALA A 266 -10.26 -5.42 -5.86
CA ALA A 266 -10.45 -3.98 -5.75
C ALA A 266 -9.08 -3.29 -5.66
N SER A 267 -9.04 -2.02 -6.06
CA SER A 267 -7.87 -1.16 -5.96
C SER A 267 -8.31 0.29 -5.79
N GLN A 268 -7.97 0.85 -4.64
CA GLN A 268 -8.41 2.16 -4.17
C GLN A 268 -7.20 3.10 -4.03
N ARG A 269 -7.33 4.34 -4.51
CA ARG A 269 -6.31 5.38 -4.29
C ARG A 269 -6.14 5.71 -2.81
N GLY A 270 -4.89 5.77 -2.40
CA GLY A 270 -4.42 6.12 -1.07
C GLY A 270 -4.66 7.58 -0.71
N ARG A 271 -4.65 7.84 0.59
CA ARG A 271 -4.87 9.18 1.15
C ARG A 271 -3.72 10.13 0.82
N SER A 272 -2.49 9.61 0.76
CA SER A 272 -1.29 10.32 0.30
C SER A 272 -1.49 10.90 -1.11
N HIS A 273 -1.80 10.04 -2.09
CA HIS A 273 -2.04 10.43 -3.47
C HIS A 273 -3.26 11.37 -3.61
N ALA A 274 -4.34 11.10 -2.88
CA ALA A 274 -5.55 11.91 -2.91
C ALA A 274 -5.37 13.34 -2.33
N GLN A 275 -4.46 13.54 -1.36
CA GLN A 275 -4.16 14.85 -0.77
C GLN A 275 -3.45 15.82 -1.73
N GLU A 276 -2.72 15.26 -2.70
CA GLU A 276 -1.97 15.99 -3.72
C GLU A 276 -2.66 16.03 -5.10
N GLY A 277 -3.71 15.23 -5.32
CA GLY A 277 -4.32 15.06 -6.64
C GLY A 277 -3.51 14.14 -7.59
N LYS A 278 -2.57 13.36 -7.06
CA LYS A 278 -1.93 12.26 -7.80
C LYS A 278 -2.99 11.17 -8.09
N PRO A 279 -2.93 10.46 -9.22
CA PRO A 279 -3.79 9.30 -9.45
C PRO A 279 -3.34 8.12 -8.61
N ARG A 280 -4.12 7.03 -8.64
CA ARG A 280 -3.69 5.73 -8.11
C ARG A 280 -2.55 5.16 -8.95
N ASP A 281 -1.43 4.79 -8.33
CA ASP A 281 -0.32 4.10 -8.96
C ASP A 281 -0.45 2.56 -8.92
N ASP A 282 -1.20 1.99 -7.98
CA ASP A 282 -1.53 0.54 -7.89
C ASP A 282 -2.22 -0.09 -9.12
N HIS A 283 -1.95 -1.38 -9.38
CA HIS A 283 -2.66 -2.20 -10.37
C HIS A 283 -2.92 -3.65 -9.91
N PHE A 284 -4.02 -4.23 -10.42
CA PHE A 284 -4.27 -5.68 -10.37
C PHE A 284 -4.69 -6.19 -11.75
N LEU A 285 -4.53 -7.48 -11.96
CA LEU A 285 -5.30 -8.24 -12.94
C LEU A 285 -5.71 -9.58 -12.35
N ALA A 286 -6.82 -10.12 -12.81
CA ALA A 286 -7.11 -11.53 -12.64
C ALA A 286 -7.85 -12.06 -13.86
N GLU A 287 -7.62 -13.34 -14.16
CA GLU A 287 -8.36 -14.09 -15.16
C GLU A 287 -8.51 -15.55 -14.72
N PHE A 288 -9.49 -16.24 -15.30
CA PHE A 288 -9.70 -17.67 -15.14
C PHE A 288 -9.98 -18.28 -16.50
N ASP A 289 -9.21 -19.29 -16.89
CA ASP A 289 -9.46 -20.09 -18.08
C ASP A 289 -10.25 -21.36 -17.72
N PRO A 290 -11.49 -21.53 -18.23
CA PRO A 290 -12.27 -22.73 -18.00
C PRO A 290 -11.87 -23.93 -18.86
N GLU A 291 -11.01 -23.80 -19.89
CA GLU A 291 -10.46 -24.98 -20.60
C GLU A 291 -9.42 -25.67 -19.73
N THR A 292 -8.47 -24.91 -19.17
CA THR A 292 -7.43 -25.44 -18.30
C THR A 292 -7.77 -25.38 -16.81
N GLU A 293 -8.93 -24.87 -16.39
CA GLU A 293 -9.32 -24.61 -14.98
C GLU A 293 -8.19 -23.91 -14.17
N CYS A 294 -7.59 -22.88 -14.76
CA CYS A 294 -6.47 -22.16 -14.18
C CYS A 294 -6.82 -20.69 -14.00
N ALA A 295 -6.69 -20.19 -12.76
CA ALA A 295 -6.67 -18.77 -12.47
C ALA A 295 -5.25 -18.21 -12.61
N VAL A 296 -5.14 -16.98 -13.10
CA VAL A 296 -3.95 -16.13 -12.97
C VAL A 296 -4.37 -14.90 -12.17
N LEU A 297 -3.69 -14.65 -11.04
CA LEU A 297 -3.98 -13.59 -10.08
C LEU A 297 -2.74 -12.70 -9.95
N ILE A 298 -2.88 -11.38 -10.09
CA ILE A 298 -1.75 -10.45 -10.07
C ILE A 298 -2.09 -9.18 -9.29
N VAL A 299 -1.15 -8.76 -8.43
CA VAL A 299 -1.09 -7.40 -7.87
C VAL A 299 0.30 -6.81 -8.11
N ALA A 300 0.35 -5.50 -8.30
CA ALA A 300 1.57 -4.72 -8.46
C ALA A 300 1.33 -3.32 -7.87
N ASP A 301 2.06 -2.96 -6.82
CA ASP A 301 2.11 -1.57 -6.36
C ASP A 301 2.92 -0.73 -7.35
N GLY A 302 2.64 0.56 -7.41
CA GLY A 302 3.42 1.52 -8.16
C GLY A 302 4.14 2.55 -7.27
N ALA A 303 5.29 2.17 -6.70
CA ALA A 303 6.24 3.01 -5.97
C ALA A 303 5.99 4.54 -6.06
N GLY A 304 5.41 5.15 -5.02
CA GLY A 304 5.03 6.58 -5.01
C GLY A 304 6.17 7.59 -5.21
N SER A 305 7.44 7.13 -5.19
CA SER A 305 8.63 7.92 -5.57
C SER A 305 8.88 8.02 -7.08
N ALA A 306 8.19 7.23 -7.91
CA ALA A 306 8.46 7.10 -9.35
C ALA A 306 7.36 7.74 -10.21
N LYS A 307 7.75 8.68 -11.07
CA LYS A 307 6.88 9.63 -11.80
C LYS A 307 5.75 9.00 -12.63
N PHE A 308 5.93 7.76 -13.10
CA PHE A 308 5.03 7.00 -13.97
C PHE A 308 4.79 5.57 -13.45
N SER A 309 4.91 5.32 -12.15
CA SER A 309 4.74 3.99 -11.56
C SER A 309 3.39 3.33 -11.86
N ARG A 310 2.29 4.10 -12.02
CA ARG A 310 1.00 3.64 -12.58
C ARG A 310 1.08 2.86 -13.87
N GLU A 311 2.03 3.21 -14.73
CA GLU A 311 2.27 2.56 -16.01
C GLU A 311 3.23 1.38 -15.84
N GLY A 312 4.19 1.50 -14.91
CA GLY A 312 5.03 0.39 -14.45
C GLY A 312 4.19 -0.80 -13.97
N SER A 313 3.31 -0.58 -12.98
CA SER A 313 2.43 -1.62 -12.41
C SER A 313 1.44 -2.19 -13.43
N ARG A 314 0.87 -1.32 -14.28
CA ARG A 314 -0.02 -1.72 -15.39
C ARG A 314 0.70 -2.62 -16.40
N LEU A 315 1.89 -2.22 -16.85
CA LEU A 315 2.68 -3.01 -17.80
C LEU A 315 3.22 -4.29 -17.17
N ALA A 316 3.62 -4.27 -15.90
CA ALA A 316 4.07 -5.44 -15.16
C ALA A 316 2.97 -6.51 -15.11
N ALA A 317 1.78 -6.12 -14.65
CA ALA A 317 0.64 -7.02 -14.55
C ALA A 317 0.20 -7.54 -15.94
N GLN A 318 0.03 -6.66 -16.93
CA GLN A 318 -0.40 -7.09 -18.27
C GLN A 318 0.60 -8.05 -18.92
N THR A 319 1.89 -7.71 -18.94
CA THR A 319 2.92 -8.54 -19.58
C THR A 319 3.04 -9.90 -18.90
N ALA A 320 3.06 -9.94 -17.56
CA ALA A 320 3.18 -11.20 -16.84
C ALA A 320 1.93 -12.09 -17.01
N ARG A 321 0.73 -11.50 -17.11
CA ARG A 321 -0.51 -12.22 -17.49
C ARG A 321 -0.42 -12.76 -18.91
N ASP A 322 -0.02 -11.95 -19.89
CA ASP A 322 0.02 -12.39 -21.31
C ASP A 322 1.04 -13.51 -21.52
N GLU A 323 2.20 -13.44 -20.89
CA GLU A 323 3.23 -14.49 -20.88
C GLU A 323 2.73 -15.77 -20.18
N ALA A 324 2.06 -15.64 -19.03
CA ALA A 324 1.45 -16.77 -18.32
C ALA A 324 0.41 -17.48 -19.19
N ARG A 325 -0.54 -16.72 -19.73
CA ARG A 325 -1.64 -17.20 -20.57
C ARG A 325 -1.16 -17.84 -21.88
N SER A 326 -0.09 -17.31 -22.47
CA SER A 326 0.53 -17.85 -23.68
C SER A 326 1.18 -19.23 -23.45
N ALA A 327 1.82 -19.42 -22.29
CA ALA A 327 2.56 -20.64 -22.00
C ALA A 327 1.72 -21.77 -21.37
N MET A 328 0.73 -21.47 -20.52
CA MET A 328 -0.02 -22.44 -19.71
C MET A 328 -1.12 -23.20 -20.48
N THR A 329 -0.79 -23.67 -21.68
CA THR A 329 -1.69 -24.44 -22.54
C THR A 329 -2.08 -25.81 -21.95
N SER A 330 -3.11 -26.42 -22.53
CA SER A 330 -3.53 -27.81 -22.28
C SER A 330 -2.45 -28.88 -22.60
N GLU A 331 -1.33 -28.50 -23.21
CA GLU A 331 -0.11 -29.33 -23.32
C GLU A 331 0.82 -29.14 -22.11
N TYR A 332 1.06 -27.88 -21.70
CA TYR A 332 1.86 -27.54 -20.52
C TYR A 332 1.36 -28.26 -19.27
N TRP A 333 0.05 -28.20 -19.02
CA TRP A 333 -0.57 -28.90 -17.89
C TRP A 333 -0.46 -30.42 -17.99
N ARG A 334 -0.55 -31.00 -19.19
CA ARG A 334 -0.38 -32.46 -19.38
C ARG A 334 1.02 -32.93 -19.04
N GLY A 335 2.04 -32.12 -19.31
CA GLY A 335 3.43 -32.38 -18.90
C GLY A 335 3.68 -32.14 -17.40
N LEU A 336 3.06 -31.10 -16.82
CA LEU A 336 3.33 -30.66 -15.45
C LEU A 336 2.56 -31.46 -14.38
N VAL A 337 1.27 -31.74 -14.59
CA VAL A 337 0.40 -32.42 -13.60
C VAL A 337 0.97 -33.75 -13.09
N PRO A 338 1.55 -34.64 -13.92
CA PRO A 338 2.17 -35.87 -13.43
C PRO A 338 3.36 -35.64 -12.48
N MET A 339 4.11 -34.54 -12.66
CA MET A 339 5.19 -34.17 -11.73
C MET A 339 4.61 -33.62 -10.43
N VAL A 340 3.60 -32.74 -10.50
CA VAL A 340 2.91 -32.19 -9.32
C VAL A 340 2.32 -33.32 -8.47
N ALA A 341 1.67 -34.32 -9.08
CA ALA A 341 1.14 -35.48 -8.37
C ALA A 341 2.25 -36.32 -7.69
N ARG A 342 3.39 -36.54 -8.37
CA ARG A 342 4.52 -37.30 -7.81
C ARG A 342 5.19 -36.56 -6.64
N TRP A 343 5.36 -35.25 -6.74
CA TRP A 343 5.87 -34.42 -5.65
C TRP A 343 4.88 -34.35 -4.48
N ALA A 344 3.58 -34.16 -4.74
CA ALA A 344 2.59 -34.05 -3.68
C ALA A 344 2.47 -35.34 -2.84
N LYS A 345 2.60 -36.50 -3.49
CA LYS A 345 2.56 -37.83 -2.83
C LYS A 345 3.87 -38.17 -2.10
N ASP A 346 5.01 -38.09 -2.79
CA ASP A 346 6.27 -38.69 -2.33
C ASP A 346 7.36 -37.65 -1.99
N LYS A 347 7.07 -36.35 -2.13
CA LYS A 347 8.01 -35.20 -2.01
C LYS A 347 9.30 -35.40 -2.83
N ASP A 348 9.15 -36.04 -4.00
CA ASP A 348 10.24 -36.34 -4.92
C ASP A 348 10.95 -35.07 -5.43
N SER A 349 12.24 -34.94 -5.11
CA SER A 349 13.09 -33.84 -5.53
C SER A 349 13.36 -33.79 -7.04
N GLN A 350 13.16 -34.87 -7.80
CA GLN A 350 13.25 -34.81 -9.26
C GLN A 350 12.01 -34.15 -9.87
N ALA A 351 10.82 -34.48 -9.36
CA ALA A 351 9.57 -33.81 -9.73
C ALA A 351 9.59 -32.34 -9.30
N GLU A 352 10.07 -32.03 -8.10
CA GLU A 352 10.26 -30.65 -7.63
C GLU A 352 11.10 -29.81 -8.60
N ARG A 353 12.28 -30.31 -9.00
CA ARG A 353 13.14 -29.64 -9.99
C ARG A 353 12.46 -29.50 -11.35
N ALA A 354 11.66 -30.46 -11.78
CA ALA A 354 10.88 -30.38 -13.01
C ALA A 354 9.78 -29.31 -12.93
N ILE A 355 9.04 -29.25 -11.81
CA ILE A 355 8.01 -28.23 -11.53
C ILE A 355 8.65 -26.83 -11.52
N LEU A 356 9.72 -26.63 -10.76
CA LEU A 356 10.43 -25.35 -10.68
C LEU A 356 10.99 -24.93 -12.06
N THR A 357 11.50 -25.88 -12.85
CA THR A 357 11.97 -25.61 -14.23
C THR A 357 10.82 -25.22 -15.17
N ALA A 358 9.63 -25.83 -15.02
CA ALA A 358 8.45 -25.50 -15.80
C ALA A 358 7.85 -24.15 -15.40
N LEU A 359 7.81 -23.84 -14.11
CA LEU A 359 7.35 -22.57 -13.56
C LEU A 359 8.31 -21.41 -13.89
N TYR A 360 9.63 -21.64 -13.86
CA TYR A 360 10.64 -20.64 -14.24
C TYR A 360 10.40 -20.11 -15.66
N LYS A 361 10.14 -21.02 -16.61
CA LYS A 361 9.87 -20.70 -18.02
C LYS A 361 8.61 -19.89 -18.24
N VAL A 362 7.80 -19.66 -17.21
CA VAL A 362 6.52 -18.95 -17.32
C VAL A 362 6.45 -17.76 -16.35
N LEU A 363 6.54 -17.99 -15.04
CA LEU A 363 6.40 -16.93 -14.03
C LEU A 363 7.65 -16.03 -13.97
N VAL A 364 8.85 -16.63 -13.89
CA VAL A 364 10.12 -15.88 -13.89
C VAL A 364 10.37 -15.24 -15.27
N HIS A 365 10.04 -15.95 -16.36
CA HIS A 365 10.08 -15.38 -17.71
C HIS A 365 9.13 -14.18 -17.86
N GLY A 366 7.86 -14.32 -17.47
CA GLY A 366 6.86 -13.25 -17.56
C GLY A 366 7.23 -12.01 -16.75
N ALA A 367 7.79 -12.20 -15.55
CA ALA A 367 8.33 -11.10 -14.75
C ALA A 367 9.55 -10.41 -15.39
N TRP A 368 10.41 -11.16 -16.07
CA TRP A 368 11.54 -10.59 -16.83
C TRP A 368 11.07 -9.85 -18.08
N GLN A 369 10.07 -10.36 -18.80
CA GLN A 369 9.47 -9.66 -19.94
C GLN A 369 8.73 -8.39 -19.50
N ALA A 370 8.03 -8.41 -18.37
CA ALA A 370 7.45 -7.22 -17.74
C ALA A 370 8.52 -6.12 -17.51
N LYS A 371 9.65 -6.47 -16.90
CA LYS A 371 10.81 -5.58 -16.72
C LYS A 371 11.37 -5.05 -18.04
N ALA A 372 11.46 -5.91 -19.07
CA ALA A 372 11.92 -5.51 -20.40
C ALA A 372 10.93 -4.55 -21.10
N MET A 373 9.62 -4.79 -20.97
CA MET A 373 8.57 -3.95 -21.52
C MET A 373 8.50 -2.57 -20.83
N ILE A 374 8.69 -2.51 -19.51
CA ILE A 374 8.80 -1.22 -18.79
C ILE A 374 10.02 -0.43 -19.27
N LYS A 375 11.18 -1.08 -19.44
CA LYS A 375 12.39 -0.45 -19.98
C LYS A 375 12.19 0.06 -21.42
N LYS A 376 11.43 -0.66 -22.24
CA LYS A 376 11.02 -0.26 -23.60
C LYS A 376 10.03 0.90 -23.61
N GLU A 377 9.10 0.95 -22.65
CA GLU A 377 8.14 2.06 -22.54
C GLU A 377 8.83 3.37 -22.14
N ALA A 378 9.78 3.33 -21.20
CA ALA A 378 10.59 4.50 -20.85
C ALA A 378 11.31 5.10 -22.07
N GLN A 379 11.93 4.24 -22.90
CA GLN A 379 12.55 4.66 -24.17
C GLN A 379 11.54 5.19 -25.19
N SER A 380 10.35 4.57 -25.25
CA SER A 380 9.27 4.98 -26.16
C SER A 380 8.60 6.30 -25.72
N HIS A 381 8.64 6.61 -24.42
CA HIS A 381 8.22 7.90 -23.88
C HIS A 381 9.26 8.98 -24.16
N GLU A 382 10.56 8.71 -23.99
CA GLU A 382 11.64 9.67 -24.31
C GLU A 382 11.57 10.11 -25.79
N ALA A 383 11.32 9.15 -26.69
CA ALA A 383 11.08 9.43 -28.11
C ALA A 383 9.83 10.30 -28.38
N ARG A 384 8.70 10.02 -27.71
CA ARG A 384 7.46 10.82 -27.83
C ARG A 384 7.65 12.23 -27.28
N TYR A 385 8.23 12.36 -26.09
CA TYR A 385 8.42 13.65 -25.43
C TYR A 385 9.31 14.59 -26.26
N LEU A 386 10.38 14.05 -26.87
CA LEU A 386 11.20 14.80 -27.83
C LEU A 386 10.43 15.15 -29.11
N ALA A 387 9.56 14.27 -29.60
CA ALA A 387 8.71 14.54 -30.77
C ALA A 387 7.66 15.64 -30.50
N ASP A 388 7.01 15.61 -29.34
CA ASP A 388 5.88 16.49 -29.01
C ASP A 388 6.34 17.86 -28.48
N TYR A 389 7.27 17.87 -27.51
CA TYR A 389 7.69 19.09 -26.81
C TYR A 389 9.02 19.70 -27.33
N LYS A 390 9.70 19.02 -28.26
CA LYS A 390 11.03 19.39 -28.79
C LYS A 390 12.11 19.56 -27.69
N LYS A 391 11.95 18.86 -26.58
CA LYS A 391 12.86 18.84 -25.43
C LYS A 391 13.43 17.44 -25.23
N ALA A 392 14.72 17.33 -24.93
CA ALA A 392 15.30 16.10 -24.44
C ALA A 392 15.05 15.98 -22.93
N GLU A 393 14.17 15.07 -22.51
CA GLU A 393 14.01 14.62 -21.13
C GLU A 393 14.18 13.10 -21.13
N LYS A 394 15.11 12.61 -20.31
CA LYS A 394 15.49 11.19 -20.30
C LYS A 394 14.63 10.43 -19.30
N PHE A 395 14.09 9.29 -19.71
CA PHE A 395 13.33 8.40 -18.83
C PHE A 395 14.01 7.05 -18.67
N THR A 396 13.81 6.42 -17.52
CA THR A 396 14.46 5.17 -17.11
C THR A 396 13.45 4.20 -16.51
N SER A 397 13.83 2.93 -16.34
CA SER A 397 12.97 1.94 -15.67
C SER A 397 12.71 2.26 -14.19
N ARG A 398 13.46 3.20 -13.58
CA ARG A 398 13.20 3.69 -12.21
C ARG A 398 12.03 4.67 -12.15
N ASP A 399 11.77 5.42 -13.22
CA ASP A 399 10.62 6.32 -13.32
C ASP A 399 9.28 5.57 -13.40
N TYR A 400 9.35 4.25 -13.60
CA TYR A 400 8.24 3.30 -13.70
C TYR A 400 8.42 2.16 -12.67
N ALA A 401 9.06 2.44 -11.52
CA ALA A 401 9.28 1.44 -10.48
C ALA A 401 7.96 0.87 -9.93
N THR A 402 7.96 -0.43 -9.64
CA THR A 402 6.76 -1.21 -9.30
C THR A 402 7.17 -2.54 -8.65
N THR A 403 6.37 -3.03 -7.72
CA THR A 403 6.43 -4.41 -7.21
C THR A 403 5.65 -5.36 -8.13
N LEU A 404 5.75 -6.67 -7.93
CA LEU A 404 4.98 -7.65 -8.70
C LEU A 404 4.81 -8.98 -7.95
N ILE A 405 3.56 -9.32 -7.64
CA ILE A 405 3.17 -10.65 -7.16
C ILE A 405 2.26 -11.29 -8.22
N VAL A 406 2.72 -12.38 -8.83
CA VAL A 406 1.96 -13.18 -9.81
C VAL A 406 1.74 -14.58 -9.26
N THR A 407 0.50 -14.96 -9.07
CA THR A 407 0.10 -16.30 -8.63
C THR A 407 -0.74 -17.00 -9.69
N ILE A 408 -0.56 -18.30 -9.84
CA ILE A 408 -1.49 -19.18 -10.55
C ILE A 408 -2.11 -20.19 -9.61
N VAL A 409 -3.37 -20.53 -9.88
CA VAL A 409 -4.14 -21.51 -9.12
C VAL A 409 -4.84 -22.45 -10.11
N LYS A 410 -4.36 -23.69 -10.21
CA LYS A 410 -4.88 -24.73 -11.11
C LYS A 410 -5.62 -25.81 -10.32
N LYS A 411 -6.86 -26.11 -10.70
CA LYS A 411 -7.56 -27.29 -10.20
C LYS A 411 -6.87 -28.56 -10.70
N ILE A 412 -6.60 -29.56 -9.85
CA ILE A 412 -6.11 -30.87 -10.31
C ILE A 412 -7.02 -31.97 -9.78
N ASP A 413 -7.63 -32.70 -10.70
CA ASP A 413 -8.51 -33.83 -10.41
C ASP A 413 -7.82 -34.89 -9.57
N GLY A 414 -8.53 -35.39 -8.55
CA GLY A 414 -8.01 -36.38 -7.61
C GLY A 414 -6.89 -35.90 -6.69
N LEU A 415 -6.40 -34.65 -6.82
CA LEU A 415 -5.27 -34.13 -6.06
C LEU A 415 -5.56 -32.87 -5.24
N GLY A 416 -6.44 -31.98 -5.73
CA GLY A 416 -6.81 -30.74 -5.03
C GLY A 416 -6.62 -29.50 -5.89
N TRP A 417 -5.78 -28.58 -5.42
CA TRP A 417 -5.42 -27.31 -6.05
C TRP A 417 -3.91 -27.13 -6.01
N PHE A 418 -3.30 -26.88 -7.17
CA PHE A 418 -1.91 -26.48 -7.28
C PHE A 418 -1.83 -24.96 -7.31
N VAL A 419 -1.00 -24.39 -6.43
CA VAL A 419 -0.74 -22.95 -6.34
C VAL A 419 0.73 -22.71 -6.62
N ALA A 420 1.08 -21.70 -7.42
CA ALA A 420 2.46 -21.29 -7.62
C ALA A 420 2.58 -19.77 -7.79
N THR A 421 3.61 -19.17 -7.21
CA THR A 421 3.76 -17.71 -7.11
C THR A 421 5.17 -17.26 -7.45
N PHE A 422 5.28 -16.17 -8.22
CA PHE A 422 6.45 -15.32 -8.32
C PHE A 422 6.22 -14.02 -7.56
N TRP A 423 7.22 -13.54 -6.81
CA TRP A 423 7.09 -12.38 -5.93
C TRP A 423 8.35 -11.50 -5.94
N VAL A 424 8.18 -10.21 -6.24
CA VAL A 424 9.12 -9.10 -5.95
C VAL A 424 8.34 -7.99 -5.24
N GLY A 425 8.88 -7.46 -4.15
CA GLY A 425 8.22 -6.44 -3.32
C GLY A 425 7.75 -6.94 -1.96
N ASP A 426 7.04 -6.08 -1.25
CA ASP A 426 6.75 -6.13 0.19
C ASP A 426 5.29 -6.36 0.57
N GLY A 427 4.38 -6.42 -0.41
CA GLY A 427 2.97 -6.80 -0.23
C GLY A 427 2.75 -8.23 0.31
N GLY A 428 1.51 -8.73 0.22
CA GLY A 428 1.12 -10.02 0.81
C GLY A 428 0.59 -11.05 -0.19
N MET A 429 0.93 -12.33 0.02
CA MET A 429 0.24 -13.46 -0.60
C MET A 429 0.04 -14.60 0.39
N GLY A 430 -1.18 -15.13 0.50
CA GLY A 430 -1.47 -16.32 1.32
C GLY A 430 -2.59 -17.21 0.76
N VAL A 431 -2.40 -18.52 0.85
CA VAL A 431 -3.46 -19.53 0.72
C VAL A 431 -4.03 -19.81 2.11
N TYR A 432 -5.22 -19.30 2.40
CA TYR A 432 -5.86 -19.35 3.70
C TYR A 432 -6.82 -20.56 3.81
N ARG A 433 -6.69 -21.34 4.88
CA ARG A 433 -7.43 -22.60 5.11
C ARG A 433 -7.93 -22.64 6.56
N SER A 434 -9.05 -21.99 6.82
CA SER A 434 -9.65 -21.83 8.16
C SER A 434 -9.97 -23.18 8.80
N SER A 435 -10.49 -24.11 7.99
CA SER A 435 -10.88 -25.47 8.40
C SER A 435 -9.70 -26.37 8.77
N ALA A 436 -8.50 -26.08 8.24
CA ALA A 436 -7.27 -26.80 8.52
C ALA A 436 -6.40 -26.12 9.59
N GLY A 437 -6.76 -24.91 10.04
CA GLY A 437 -6.01 -24.17 11.04
C GLY A 437 -4.70 -23.54 10.52
N GLU A 438 -4.58 -23.33 9.20
CA GLU A 438 -3.32 -22.93 8.56
C GLU A 438 -3.46 -21.82 7.51
N VAL A 439 -2.32 -21.20 7.20
CA VAL A 439 -2.12 -20.36 6.01
C VAL A 439 -0.80 -20.75 5.35
N ARG A 440 -0.75 -20.75 4.01
CA ARG A 440 0.50 -20.98 3.25
C ARG A 440 0.88 -19.74 2.46
N VAL A 441 1.84 -18.99 2.99
CA VAL A 441 2.43 -17.80 2.35
C VAL A 441 3.39 -18.27 1.24
N GLN A 442 3.20 -17.79 0.01
CA GLN A 442 4.00 -18.22 -1.16
C GLN A 442 5.17 -17.28 -1.46
N GLY A 443 5.88 -16.80 -0.43
CA GLY A 443 7.07 -15.99 -0.59
C GLY A 443 7.55 -15.37 0.72
N SER A 444 8.33 -14.31 0.59
CA SER A 444 8.80 -13.45 1.69
C SER A 444 8.85 -12.01 1.15
N PRO A 445 8.34 -11.02 1.88
CA PRO A 445 8.51 -9.60 1.54
C PRO A 445 9.97 -9.23 1.23
N ASP A 446 10.19 -8.37 0.25
CA ASP A 446 11.50 -7.74 0.00
C ASP A 446 11.73 -6.55 0.93
N GLY A 447 11.84 -6.81 2.22
CA GLY A 447 12.40 -5.84 3.17
C GLY A 447 13.84 -5.45 2.78
N GLY A 448 14.10 -4.15 2.72
CA GLY A 448 15.41 -3.57 2.49
C GLY A 448 16.28 -3.51 3.75
N ASP A 449 17.45 -2.88 3.63
CA ASP A 449 18.45 -2.82 4.71
C ASP A 449 18.05 -1.86 5.85
N TYR A 450 16.95 -1.12 5.66
CA TYR A 450 16.32 -0.20 6.59
C TYR A 450 14.79 -0.38 6.53
N GLY A 451 14.08 -0.14 7.63
CA GLY A 451 12.62 -0.26 7.67
C GLY A 451 11.93 0.70 6.70
N GLY A 452 10.95 0.22 5.94
CA GLY A 452 10.25 0.98 4.91
C GLY A 452 11.01 1.13 3.58
N GLN A 453 11.96 0.24 3.28
CA GLN A 453 12.65 0.18 1.98
C GLN A 453 12.22 -1.06 1.19
N THR A 454 11.49 -0.86 0.11
CA THR A 454 11.05 -1.90 -0.84
C THR A 454 12.16 -2.29 -1.85
N ARG A 455 12.03 -3.46 -2.50
CA ARG A 455 12.75 -3.77 -3.75
C ARG A 455 11.79 -3.86 -4.94
N PHE A 456 12.18 -3.31 -6.08
CA PHE A 456 11.30 -3.17 -7.24
C PHE A 456 11.71 -4.08 -8.42
N LEU A 457 10.70 -4.54 -9.18
CA LEU A 457 10.87 -5.39 -10.36
C LEU A 457 11.85 -4.79 -11.38
N THR A 458 11.87 -3.46 -11.48
CA THR A 458 12.63 -2.71 -12.48
C THR A 458 14.11 -2.49 -12.13
N GLU A 459 14.57 -2.95 -10.96
CA GLU A 459 15.98 -2.94 -10.58
C GLU A 459 16.84 -3.86 -11.46
N ASP A 460 18.11 -3.50 -11.67
CA ASP A 460 19.14 -4.38 -12.23
C ASP A 460 20.02 -5.00 -11.11
N SER A 461 19.53 -5.05 -9.86
CA SER A 461 20.28 -5.53 -8.70
C SER A 461 20.33 -7.06 -8.61
N ALA A 462 21.43 -7.60 -8.09
CA ALA A 462 21.61 -9.04 -7.89
C ALA A 462 20.74 -9.63 -6.75
N GLU A 463 20.01 -8.78 -6.03
CA GLU A 463 19.04 -9.19 -5.00
C GLU A 463 17.63 -9.38 -5.58
N VAL A 464 17.24 -8.61 -6.60
CA VAL A 464 16.02 -8.88 -7.38
C VAL A 464 16.31 -9.94 -8.45
N TRP A 465 17.43 -9.81 -9.17
CA TRP A 465 17.82 -10.63 -10.32
C TRP A 465 19.24 -11.21 -10.21
N PRO A 466 19.49 -12.16 -9.28
CA PRO A 466 20.74 -12.91 -9.24
C PRO A 466 20.97 -13.69 -10.55
N GLN A 467 22.24 -13.74 -11.00
CA GLN A 467 22.64 -14.47 -12.23
C GLN A 467 22.53 -15.99 -12.11
N ASP A 468 22.58 -16.54 -10.89
CA ASP A 468 22.29 -17.95 -10.64
C ASP A 468 20.77 -18.17 -10.60
N ALA A 469 20.27 -18.93 -11.57
CA ALA A 469 18.86 -19.32 -11.67
C ALA A 469 18.37 -20.10 -10.43
N ASN A 470 19.24 -20.84 -9.73
CA ASN A 470 18.86 -21.55 -8.51
C ASN A 470 18.62 -20.56 -7.36
N ARG A 471 19.50 -19.57 -7.14
CA ARG A 471 19.26 -18.46 -6.21
C ARG A 471 18.02 -17.65 -6.60
N LEU A 472 17.78 -17.41 -7.90
CA LEU A 472 16.58 -16.72 -8.38
C LEU A 472 15.30 -17.49 -8.03
N ILE A 473 15.26 -18.80 -8.31
CA ILE A 473 14.16 -19.70 -7.92
C ILE A 473 13.98 -19.73 -6.40
N ALA A 474 15.06 -19.97 -5.65
CA ALA A 474 15.02 -20.12 -4.20
C ALA A 474 14.55 -18.83 -3.48
N ARG A 475 14.78 -17.64 -4.05
CA ARG A 475 14.20 -16.38 -3.56
C ARG A 475 12.77 -16.15 -4.06
N ARG A 476 12.58 -16.18 -5.38
CA ARG A 476 11.41 -15.58 -6.04
C ARG A 476 10.22 -16.50 -6.26
N LEU A 477 10.44 -17.82 -6.23
CA LEU A 477 9.47 -18.79 -6.72
C LEU A 477 9.04 -19.74 -5.61
N ARG A 478 7.73 -19.89 -5.42
CA ARG A 478 7.12 -20.89 -4.52
C ARG A 478 6.02 -21.64 -5.24
N PHE A 479 5.74 -22.85 -4.78
CA PHE A 479 4.56 -23.61 -5.18
C PHE A 479 4.14 -24.56 -4.07
N ASP A 480 2.87 -24.97 -4.07
CA ASP A 480 2.36 -26.00 -3.18
C ASP A 480 1.09 -26.66 -3.73
N VAL A 481 0.60 -27.69 -3.02
CA VAL A 481 -0.66 -28.38 -3.28
C VAL A 481 -1.49 -28.41 -1.99
N VAL A 482 -2.75 -27.99 -2.11
CA VAL A 482 -3.76 -28.04 -1.03
C VAL A 482 -4.99 -28.80 -1.52
N ASP A 483 -5.68 -29.55 -0.65
CA ASP A 483 -6.95 -30.20 -1.02
C ASP A 483 -8.05 -29.18 -1.38
N SER A 484 -8.10 -28.09 -0.62
CA SER A 484 -9.11 -27.04 -0.59
C SER A 484 -8.55 -25.78 0.09
N PHE A 485 -9.22 -24.64 -0.10
CA PHE A 485 -8.94 -23.37 0.57
C PHE A 485 -10.23 -22.60 0.86
N ASP A 486 -10.18 -21.70 1.84
CA ASP A 486 -11.20 -20.68 2.05
C ASP A 486 -10.94 -19.47 1.14
N ALA A 487 -9.67 -19.15 0.89
CA ALA A 487 -9.25 -18.14 -0.07
C ALA A 487 -7.79 -18.32 -0.53
N VAL A 488 -7.49 -17.84 -1.73
CA VAL A 488 -6.15 -17.43 -2.16
C VAL A 488 -6.16 -15.91 -2.31
N VAL A 489 -5.37 -15.21 -1.49
CA VAL A 489 -5.37 -13.75 -1.40
C VAL A 489 -4.00 -13.20 -1.81
N LEU A 490 -4.01 -12.18 -2.67
CA LEU A 490 -2.86 -11.34 -3.01
C LEU A 490 -3.20 -9.88 -2.64
N MET A 491 -2.24 -9.10 -2.14
CA MET A 491 -2.45 -7.69 -1.78
C MET A 491 -1.17 -6.85 -1.87
N THR A 492 -1.32 -5.53 -2.01
CA THR A 492 -0.21 -4.55 -1.89
C THR A 492 0.07 -4.17 -0.43
N ASP A 493 1.23 -3.55 -0.19
CA ASP A 493 1.73 -3.05 1.10
C ASP A 493 0.68 -2.21 1.85
N GLY A 494 0.01 -1.27 1.17
CA GLY A 494 -1.05 -0.44 1.77
C GLY A 494 -2.27 -1.21 2.31
N VAL A 495 -2.35 -2.51 2.06
CA VAL A 495 -3.26 -3.46 2.73
C VAL A 495 -2.53 -4.39 3.69
N SER A 496 -1.37 -4.96 3.33
CA SER A 496 -0.66 -5.91 4.22
C SER A 496 -0.08 -5.23 5.47
N ASP A 497 0.55 -4.07 5.34
CA ASP A 497 1.16 -3.35 6.46
C ASP A 497 0.14 -2.97 7.54
N PRO A 498 -1.02 -2.36 7.24
CA PRO A 498 -2.03 -2.05 8.26
C PRO A 498 -2.88 -3.25 8.74
N LYS A 499 -2.66 -4.48 8.22
CA LYS A 499 -3.38 -5.69 8.65
C LYS A 499 -2.48 -6.74 9.31
N PHE A 500 -1.18 -6.73 8.98
CA PHE A 500 -0.18 -7.63 9.55
C PHE A 500 0.90 -6.90 10.36
N GLU A 501 1.28 -5.66 10.04
CA GLU A 501 2.31 -4.84 10.74
C GLU A 501 3.75 -5.39 10.65
N THR A 502 3.95 -6.71 10.48
CA THR A 502 5.27 -7.36 10.40
C THR A 502 5.22 -8.64 9.55
N GLU A 503 6.38 -9.05 9.01
CA GLU A 503 6.52 -10.32 8.27
C GLU A 503 6.14 -11.56 9.13
N ASN A 504 6.48 -11.54 10.42
CA ASN A 504 6.11 -12.60 11.38
C ASN A 504 4.59 -12.76 11.53
N ASN A 505 3.85 -11.65 11.44
CA ASN A 505 2.39 -11.67 11.45
C ASN A 505 1.82 -12.11 10.10
N LEU A 506 2.49 -11.81 8.97
CA LEU A 506 2.08 -12.28 7.64
C LEU A 506 2.09 -13.81 7.53
N VAL A 507 2.95 -14.51 8.28
CA VAL A 507 2.93 -15.99 8.39
C VAL A 507 2.04 -16.52 9.54
N SER A 508 1.36 -15.65 10.29
CA SER A 508 0.53 -16.03 11.44
C SER A 508 -0.92 -16.31 11.03
N PHE A 509 -1.36 -17.57 11.15
CA PHE A 509 -2.75 -17.97 10.91
C PHE A 509 -3.76 -17.13 11.72
N MET A 510 -3.42 -16.71 12.94
CA MET A 510 -4.29 -15.85 13.75
C MET A 510 -4.53 -14.48 13.12
N LYS A 511 -3.51 -13.88 12.48
CA LYS A 511 -3.66 -12.60 11.77
C LYS A 511 -4.46 -12.74 10.48
N TRP A 512 -4.35 -13.89 9.81
CA TRP A 512 -5.24 -14.21 8.69
C TRP A 512 -6.69 -14.43 9.12
N ASN A 513 -6.94 -15.04 10.29
CA ASN A 513 -8.29 -15.10 10.89
C ASN A 513 -8.82 -13.70 11.22
N GLU A 514 -7.99 -12.81 11.79
CA GLU A 514 -8.36 -11.42 12.06
C GLU A 514 -8.76 -10.68 10.77
N LEU A 515 -7.92 -10.76 9.72
CA LEU A 515 -8.21 -10.18 8.40
C LEU A 515 -9.51 -10.74 7.78
N TRP A 516 -9.70 -12.06 7.82
CA TRP A 516 -10.85 -12.72 7.20
C TRP A 516 -12.17 -12.46 7.95
N ALA A 517 -12.11 -12.43 9.29
CA ALA A 517 -13.22 -12.02 10.12
C ALA A 517 -13.54 -10.53 9.99
N ASP A 518 -12.56 -9.69 9.66
CA ASP A 518 -12.76 -8.28 9.35
C ASP A 518 -13.45 -8.07 8.00
N LEU A 519 -12.94 -8.71 6.94
CA LEU A 519 -13.54 -8.69 5.60
C LEU A 519 -15.01 -9.14 5.62
N ARG A 520 -15.33 -10.26 6.29
CA ARG A 520 -16.69 -10.83 6.36
C ARG A 520 -17.73 -9.95 7.07
N LYS A 521 -17.35 -8.88 7.78
CA LYS A 521 -18.31 -7.91 8.35
C LYS A 521 -18.99 -7.07 7.28
N GLU A 522 -18.26 -6.75 6.21
CA GLU A 522 -18.65 -5.74 5.22
C GLU A 522 -18.72 -6.30 3.79
N VAL A 523 -17.93 -7.33 3.49
CA VAL A 523 -17.82 -7.97 2.17
C VAL A 523 -18.60 -9.30 2.17
N PRO A 524 -19.80 -9.36 1.57
CA PRO A 524 -20.67 -10.53 1.61
C PRO A 524 -20.27 -11.55 0.55
N LEU A 525 -19.07 -12.13 0.70
CA LEU A 525 -18.44 -13.08 -0.23
C LEU A 525 -19.41 -14.18 -0.69
N GLU A 526 -20.20 -14.70 0.24
CA GLU A 526 -21.16 -15.78 0.03
C GLU A 526 -22.22 -15.50 -1.05
N ARG A 527 -22.38 -14.24 -1.50
CA ARG A 527 -23.26 -13.87 -2.63
C ARG A 527 -22.72 -14.26 -4.01
N ARG A 528 -21.40 -14.28 -4.18
CA ARG A 528 -20.71 -14.53 -5.47
C ARG A 528 -21.30 -13.74 -6.65
N ASP A 529 -21.46 -12.44 -6.45
CA ASP A 529 -21.97 -11.50 -7.47
C ASP A 529 -21.16 -10.19 -7.54
N GLY A 530 -21.54 -9.32 -8.47
CA GLY A 530 -20.90 -8.01 -8.64
C GLY A 530 -20.91 -7.12 -7.38
N SER A 531 -21.88 -7.28 -6.48
CA SER A 531 -21.99 -6.50 -5.24
C SER A 531 -20.89 -6.81 -4.24
N VAL A 532 -20.25 -7.99 -4.34
CA VAL A 532 -19.05 -8.33 -3.56
C VAL A 532 -17.88 -7.41 -3.92
N SER A 533 -17.71 -7.06 -5.21
CA SER A 533 -16.66 -6.13 -5.64
C SER A 533 -16.94 -4.67 -5.24
N ASP A 534 -18.21 -4.27 -5.19
CA ASP A 534 -18.62 -2.97 -4.63
C ASP A 534 -18.34 -2.91 -3.12
N ALA A 535 -18.53 -4.02 -2.40
CA ALA A 535 -18.28 -4.10 -0.98
C ALA A 535 -16.78 -4.10 -0.64
N LEU A 536 -15.97 -4.90 -1.34
CA LEU A 536 -14.52 -4.90 -1.16
C LEU A 536 -13.93 -3.50 -1.43
N LEU A 537 -14.38 -2.80 -2.47
CA LEU A 537 -13.91 -1.44 -2.77
C LEU A 537 -14.29 -0.41 -1.69
N ARG A 538 -15.40 -0.60 -0.96
CA ARG A 538 -15.72 0.25 0.22
C ARG A 538 -14.85 -0.10 1.41
N TRP A 539 -14.69 -1.39 1.72
CA TRP A 539 -13.85 -1.86 2.82
C TRP A 539 -12.40 -1.35 2.69
N MET A 540 -11.88 -1.22 1.47
CA MET A 540 -10.56 -0.63 1.19
C MET A 540 -10.33 0.76 1.81
N ASP A 541 -11.38 1.55 2.09
CA ASP A 541 -11.24 2.87 2.74
C ASP A 541 -11.11 2.80 4.28
N PHE A 542 -10.82 1.63 4.87
CA PHE A 542 -10.60 1.50 6.32
C PHE A 542 -9.56 2.51 6.85
N TRP A 543 -9.74 3.03 8.07
CA TRP A 543 -8.74 3.94 8.67
C TRP A 543 -7.61 3.14 9.33
N SER A 544 -6.36 3.53 9.05
CA SER A 544 -5.19 3.07 9.81
C SER A 544 -4.18 4.24 9.93
N PRO A 545 -3.69 4.57 11.15
CA PRO A 545 -2.65 5.58 11.32
C PRO A 545 -1.37 5.23 10.57
N GLY A 546 -0.70 6.23 9.99
CA GLY A 546 0.56 6.08 9.22
C GLY A 546 0.40 5.43 7.84
N ASN A 547 -0.59 4.57 7.66
CA ASN A 547 -0.80 3.76 6.46
C ASN A 547 -1.70 4.50 5.46
N HIS A 548 -1.08 5.19 4.51
CA HIS A 548 -1.73 6.19 3.65
C HIS A 548 -1.58 5.95 2.15
N ASP A 549 -0.93 4.86 1.75
CA ASP A 549 -0.73 4.50 0.35
C ASP A 549 -1.97 3.89 -0.33
N ASP A 550 -1.84 3.62 -1.63
CA ASP A 550 -2.82 2.89 -2.42
C ASP A 550 -3.08 1.48 -1.87
N ARG A 551 -4.23 0.90 -2.21
CA ARG A 551 -4.70 -0.35 -1.60
C ARG A 551 -5.32 -1.28 -2.62
N THR A 552 -4.66 -2.40 -2.85
CA THR A 552 -5.10 -3.43 -3.81
C THR A 552 -5.17 -4.80 -3.16
N MET A 553 -6.20 -5.56 -3.53
CA MET A 553 -6.35 -6.96 -3.16
C MET A 553 -7.05 -7.72 -4.28
N VAL A 554 -6.58 -8.94 -4.55
CA VAL A 554 -7.25 -9.97 -5.36
C VAL A 554 -7.53 -11.16 -4.45
N VAL A 555 -8.76 -11.67 -4.48
CA VAL A 555 -9.21 -12.83 -3.70
C VAL A 555 -9.89 -13.82 -4.64
N LEU A 556 -9.34 -15.04 -4.72
CA LEU A 556 -9.99 -16.22 -5.28
C LEU A 556 -10.57 -17.03 -4.12
N TYR A 557 -11.86 -17.34 -4.14
CA TYR A 557 -12.59 -17.99 -3.03
C TYR A 557 -13.78 -18.81 -3.53
#